data_AF-A0A977PUB4-F1
#
_entry.id   AF-A0A977PUB4-F1
#
_cell.length_a   1.000
_cell.length_b   1.000
_cell.length_c   1.000
_cell.angle_alpha   90.00
_cell.angle_beta   90.00
_cell.angle_gamma   90.00
#
_symmetry.space_group_name_H-M   'P 1'
#
loop_
_entity.id
_entity.type
_entity.pdbx_description
1 polymer ?
#
loop_
_entity_poly.entity_id
_entity_poly.type
_entity_poly.pdbx_seq_one_letter_code
_entity_poly.pdbx_strand_id
1 'polypeptide(L)'
;MLDAMGTQTKIAQQIVGRGGDYVLALKGNQGNLCEDVEQLFAHAQSVNFAGIKHDFHQTIDKGHGRIEIRRCWTMEQTEFLLGAEKWAKLTSICMIKAERRLKDKTEYETRYYISSLREHPKFAVSINA
;
A
#
# COMPACT_ATOMS: atom_id res chain seq x y z
N MET A 1 16.48 21.52 1.70
CA MET A 1 15.95 20.19 1.30
C MET A 1 14.45 20.23 1.45
N LEU A 2 13.71 20.01 0.36
CA LEU A 2 12.25 19.92 0.39
C LEU A 2 11.91 18.56 1.02
N ASP A 3 11.32 18.57 2.22
CA ASP A 3 10.91 17.34 2.90
C ASP A 3 9.89 16.59 2.02
N ALA A 4 10.27 15.39 1.57
CA ALA A 4 9.45 14.56 0.71
C ALA A 4 8.10 14.20 1.36
N MET A 5 8.00 14.21 2.70
CA MET A 5 6.74 14.02 3.43
C MET A 5 5.84 15.25 3.34
N GLY A 6 6.41 16.46 3.46
CA GLY A 6 5.66 17.72 3.37
C GLY A 6 5.07 17.98 1.98
N THR A 7 5.64 17.36 0.95
CA THR A 7 5.13 17.45 -0.42
C THR A 7 3.95 16.50 -0.66
N GLN A 8 4.05 15.25 -0.20
CA GLN A 8 3.00 14.26 -0.40
C GLN A 8 1.75 14.53 0.44
N THR A 9 1.91 14.99 1.68
CA THR A 9 0.78 15.39 2.55
C THR A 9 -0.04 16.54 1.93
N LYS A 10 0.62 17.53 1.33
CA LYS A 10 -0.05 18.62 0.58
C LYS A 10 -0.81 18.10 -0.65
N ILE A 11 -0.23 17.16 -1.39
CA ILE A 11 -0.90 16.52 -2.53
C ILE A 11 -2.15 15.78 -2.07
N ALA A 12 -2.06 14.99 -0.99
CA ALA A 12 -3.20 14.29 -0.40
C ALA A 12 -4.33 15.26 0.00
N GLN A 13 -3.99 16.37 0.67
CA GLN A 13 -4.94 17.42 1.02
C GLN A 13 -5.62 18.04 -0.21
N GLN A 14 -4.87 18.32 -1.28
CA GLN A 14 -5.43 18.88 -2.52
C GLN A 14 -6.38 17.90 -3.23
N ILE A 15 -6.02 16.61 -3.28
CA ILE A 15 -6.87 15.57 -3.89
C ILE A 15 -8.20 15.48 -3.13
N VAL A 16 -8.13 15.33 -1.80
CA VAL A 16 -9.32 15.24 -0.94
C VAL A 16 -10.15 16.53 -0.99
N GLY A 17 -9.51 17.70 -0.99
CA GLY A 17 -10.19 18.99 -1.10
C GLY A 17 -10.93 19.21 -2.43
N ARG A 18 -10.58 18.46 -3.47
CA ARG A 18 -11.29 18.42 -4.77
C ARG A 18 -12.30 17.28 -4.87
N GLY A 19 -12.56 16.56 -3.77
CA GLY A 19 -13.49 15.43 -3.72
C GLY A 19 -12.93 14.11 -4.27
N GLY A 20 -11.63 14.04 -4.55
CA GLY A 20 -10.96 12.82 -4.99
C GLY A 20 -10.46 11.96 -3.84
N ASP A 21 -10.02 10.74 -4.19
CA ASP A 21 -9.32 9.84 -3.29
C ASP A 21 -7.89 9.59 -3.79
N TYR A 22 -6.96 9.35 -2.87
CA TYR A 22 -5.56 9.06 -3.22
C TYR A 22 -5.14 7.66 -2.82
N VAL A 23 -4.17 7.14 -3.57
CA VAL A 23 -3.35 5.99 -3.21
C VAL A 23 -1.90 6.41 -3.42
N LEU A 24 -1.13 6.55 -2.34
CA LEU A 24 0.23 7.07 -2.40
C LEU A 24 1.22 6.01 -1.94
N ALA A 25 2.24 5.78 -2.77
CA ALA A 25 3.31 4.85 -2.46
C ALA A 25 4.21 5.42 -1.37
N LEU A 26 4.41 4.63 -0.31
CA LEU A 26 5.43 4.87 0.68
C LEU A 26 6.79 4.52 0.06
N LYS A 27 7.72 5.46 0.11
CA LYS A 27 9.12 5.26 -0.29
C LYS A 27 9.95 5.26 0.98
N GLY A 28 11.01 4.45 1.04
CA GLY A 28 11.89 4.31 2.22
C GLY A 28 12.60 5.58 2.70
N ASN A 29 12.27 6.76 2.16
CA ASN A 29 12.67 8.07 2.66
C ASN A 29 11.56 8.82 3.42
N GLN A 30 10.41 8.19 3.70
CA GLN A 30 9.24 8.78 4.36
C GLN A 30 9.24 8.60 5.91
N GLY A 31 10.41 8.37 6.52
CA GLY A 31 10.56 8.26 7.98
C GLY A 31 9.65 7.20 8.62
N ASN A 32 9.23 7.48 9.86
CA ASN A 32 8.51 6.55 10.76
C ASN A 32 7.24 5.93 10.16
N LEU A 33 6.55 6.62 9.23
CA LEU A 33 5.30 6.10 8.65
C LEU A 33 5.51 4.84 7.81
N CYS A 34 6.61 4.78 7.04
CA CYS A 34 6.93 3.59 6.25
C CYS A 34 7.23 2.40 7.16
N GLU A 35 8.02 2.65 8.21
CA GLU A 35 8.38 1.64 9.21
C GLU A 35 7.16 1.13 9.99
N ASP A 36 6.23 2.01 10.37
CA ASP A 36 5.00 1.62 11.06
C ASP A 36 4.13 0.72 10.18
N VAL A 37 3.94 1.08 8.90
CA VAL A 37 3.17 0.26 7.95
C VAL A 37 3.84 -1.10 7.74
N GLU A 38 5.17 -1.11 7.56
CA GLU A 38 5.95 -2.35 7.46
C GLU A 38 5.77 -3.25 8.68
N GLN A 39 5.86 -2.70 9.89
CA GLN A 39 5.69 -3.44 11.14
C GLN A 39 4.27 -3.98 11.31
N LEU A 40 3.24 -3.20 10.96
CA LEU A 40 1.85 -3.64 11.00
C LEU A 40 1.62 -4.84 10.08
N PHE A 41 2.13 -4.78 8.84
CA PHE A 41 2.03 -5.92 7.92
C PHE A 41 2.91 -7.11 8.34
N ALA A 42 4.08 -6.87 8.95
CA ALA A 42 4.91 -7.95 9.48
C ALA A 42 4.22 -8.68 10.63
N HIS A 43 3.61 -7.93 11.55
CA HIS A 43 2.79 -8.50 12.63
C HIS A 43 1.58 -9.25 12.07
N ALA A 44 0.83 -8.63 11.15
CA ALA A 44 -0.32 -9.29 10.55
C ALA A 44 0.08 -10.60 9.87
N GLN A 45 1.19 -10.64 9.15
CA GLN A 45 1.70 -11.87 8.54
C GLN A 45 2.14 -12.93 9.57
N SER A 46 2.76 -12.54 10.69
CA SER A 46 3.23 -13.51 11.69
C SER A 46 2.08 -14.25 12.38
N VAL A 47 0.90 -13.63 12.42
CA VAL A 47 -0.35 -14.24 12.93
C VAL A 47 -1.27 -14.75 11.81
N ASN A 48 -0.80 -14.83 10.55
CA ASN A 48 -1.60 -15.19 9.37
C ASN A 48 -2.90 -14.36 9.25
N PHE A 49 -2.83 -13.08 9.61
CA PHE A 49 -3.93 -12.12 9.67
C PHE A 49 -5.10 -12.54 10.57
N ALA A 50 -4.89 -13.50 11.48
CA ALA A 50 -5.91 -13.97 12.40
C ALA A 50 -6.37 -12.83 13.32
N GLY A 51 -7.68 -12.59 13.36
CA GLY A 51 -8.28 -11.52 14.18
C GLY A 51 -8.08 -10.10 13.64
N ILE A 52 -7.45 -9.93 12.47
CA ILE A 52 -7.22 -8.62 11.84
C ILE A 52 -8.14 -8.50 10.63
N LYS A 53 -9.02 -7.50 10.63
CA LYS A 53 -9.87 -7.21 9.47
C LYS A 53 -8.99 -6.73 8.30
N HIS A 54 -9.01 -7.48 7.21
CA HIS A 54 -8.22 -7.21 6.03
C HIS A 54 -8.93 -7.76 4.80
N ASP A 55 -8.59 -7.19 3.64
CA ASP A 55 -8.98 -7.73 2.35
C ASP A 55 -7.75 -8.17 1.56
N PHE A 56 -7.93 -9.22 0.77
CA PHE A 56 -6.90 -9.86 -0.04
C PHE A 56 -7.35 -9.97 -1.50
N HIS A 57 -6.44 -9.63 -2.42
CA HIS A 57 -6.64 -9.83 -3.84
C HIS A 57 -5.38 -10.35 -4.50
N GLN A 58 -5.52 -11.30 -5.43
CA GLN A 58 -4.41 -11.84 -6.20
C GLN A 58 -4.73 -11.81 -7.69
N THR A 59 -3.77 -11.33 -8.48
CA THR A 59 -3.77 -11.47 -9.93
C THR A 59 -2.61 -12.32 -10.39
N ILE A 60 -2.84 -13.07 -11.47
CA ILE A 60 -1.82 -13.86 -12.16
C ILE A 60 -1.92 -13.50 -13.63
N ASP A 61 -0.89 -12.87 -14.17
CA ASP A 61 -0.74 -12.59 -15.59
C ASP A 61 0.34 -13.51 -16.18
N LYS A 62 0.04 -14.18 -17.29
CA LYS A 62 0.95 -15.06 -18.00
C LYS A 62 0.97 -14.67 -19.48
N GLY A 63 2.11 -14.16 -19.92
CA GLY A 63 2.30 -13.73 -21.31
C GLY A 63 3.76 -13.57 -21.67
N HIS A 64 4.09 -13.73 -22.96
CA HIS A 64 5.42 -13.45 -23.52
C HIS A 64 6.59 -14.12 -22.76
N GLY A 65 6.40 -15.34 -22.25
CA GLY A 65 7.43 -16.10 -21.52
C GLY A 65 7.65 -15.66 -20.06
N ARG A 66 6.75 -14.84 -19.51
CA ARG A 66 6.79 -14.34 -18.13
C ARG A 66 5.49 -14.66 -17.39
N ILE A 67 5.61 -14.90 -16.10
CA ILE A 67 4.47 -14.96 -15.16
C ILE A 67 4.65 -13.83 -14.15
N GLU A 68 3.61 -13.02 -13.96
CA GLU A 68 3.54 -12.01 -12.91
C GLU A 68 2.43 -12.37 -11.95
N ILE A 69 2.79 -12.58 -10.69
CA ILE A 69 1.85 -12.81 -9.59
C ILE A 69 1.88 -11.57 -8.72
N ARG A 70 0.73 -10.91 -8.54
CA ARG A 70 0.61 -9.77 -7.65
C ARG A 70 -0.39 -10.10 -6.56
N ARG A 71 0.02 -9.92 -5.31
CA ARG A 71 -0.79 -10.14 -4.12
C ARG A 71 -0.93 -8.81 -3.37
N CYS A 72 -2.16 -8.40 -3.12
CA CYS A 72 -2.52 -7.16 -2.46
C CYS A 72 -3.22 -7.48 -1.14
N TRP A 73 -2.76 -6.85 -0.06
CA TRP A 73 -3.44 -6.84 1.23
C TRP A 73 -3.75 -5.41 1.61
N THR A 74 -4.91 -5.20 2.22
CA THR A 74 -5.34 -3.88 2.70
C THR A 74 -5.91 -4.00 4.11
N MET A 75 -5.61 -3.03 4.97
CA MET A 75 -6.05 -3.01 6.38
C MET A 75 -6.47 -1.59 6.79
N GLU A 76 -7.50 -1.50 7.63
CA GLU A 76 -7.95 -0.26 8.28
C GLU A 76 -7.29 -0.16 9.67
N GLN A 77 -5.97 0.01 9.73
CA GLN A 77 -5.17 0.03 10.97
C GLN A 77 -4.39 1.35 11.10
N THR A 78 -4.99 2.45 10.64
CA THR A 78 -4.35 3.76 10.54
C THR A 78 -4.13 4.43 11.90
N GLU A 79 -4.87 4.03 12.92
CA GLU A 79 -4.76 4.50 14.30
C GLU A 79 -3.42 4.13 14.96
N PHE A 80 -2.70 3.15 14.41
CA PHE A 80 -1.39 2.72 14.89
C PHE A 80 -0.22 3.42 14.18
N LEU A 81 -0.51 4.34 13.25
CA LEU A 81 0.51 5.03 12.46
C LEU A 81 0.85 6.37 13.09
N LEU A 82 2.13 6.60 13.37
CA LEU A 82 2.58 7.90 13.86
C LEU A 82 2.49 8.95 12.74
N GLY A 83 1.85 10.08 13.02
CA GLY A 83 1.69 11.14 12.03
C GLY A 83 0.54 10.93 11.04
N ALA A 84 -0.33 9.94 11.28
CA ALA A 84 -1.54 9.71 10.49
C ALA A 84 -2.40 10.97 10.35
N GLU A 85 -2.46 11.81 11.39
CA GLU A 85 -3.23 13.04 11.44
C GLU A 85 -2.80 14.09 10.41
N LYS A 86 -1.58 13.96 9.87
CA LYS A 86 -1.06 14.85 8.81
C LYS A 86 -1.65 14.52 7.43
N TRP A 87 -2.25 13.34 7.28
CA TRP A 87 -2.79 12.85 6.02
C TRP A 87 -4.31 13.02 5.99
N ALA A 88 -4.79 13.86 5.09
CA ALA A 88 -6.21 14.10 4.92
C ALA A 88 -6.95 12.78 4.62
N LYS A 89 -8.02 12.49 5.38
CA LYS A 89 -8.88 11.32 5.16
C LYS A 89 -8.09 10.01 5.07
N LEU A 90 -6.97 9.84 5.77
CA LEU A 90 -6.25 8.56 5.79
C LEU A 90 -7.14 7.48 6.43
N THR A 91 -7.40 6.40 5.70
CA THR A 91 -8.36 5.36 6.10
C THR A 91 -7.81 3.94 5.99
N SER A 92 -6.85 3.71 5.09
CA SER A 92 -6.31 2.37 4.88
C SER A 92 -4.83 2.39 4.51
N ILE A 93 -4.19 1.26 4.78
CA ILE A 93 -2.83 0.92 4.37
C ILE A 93 -2.86 -0.31 3.48
N CYS A 94 -1.87 -0.43 2.60
CA CYS A 94 -1.75 -1.55 1.68
C CYS A 94 -0.33 -2.07 1.58
N MET A 95 -0.21 -3.38 1.43
CA MET A 95 1.00 -4.08 1.02
C MET A 95 0.74 -4.79 -0.31
N ILE A 96 1.63 -4.57 -1.27
CA ILE A 96 1.68 -5.31 -2.52
C ILE A 96 2.94 -6.15 -2.54
N LYS A 97 2.79 -7.46 -2.73
CA LYS A 97 3.89 -8.36 -3.10
C LYS A 97 3.75 -8.73 -4.56
N ALA A 98 4.72 -8.31 -5.36
CA ALA A 98 4.85 -8.69 -6.76
C ALA A 98 5.94 -9.76 -6.89
N GLU A 99 5.64 -10.77 -7.68
CA GLU A 99 6.53 -11.87 -8.01
C GLU A 99 6.57 -12.00 -9.53
N ARG A 100 7.75 -11.82 -10.10
CA ARG A 100 7.99 -11.85 -11.54
C ARG A 100 8.87 -13.05 -11.87
N ARG A 101 8.30 -14.05 -12.53
CA ARG A 101 9.00 -15.27 -12.96
C ARG A 101 9.28 -15.20 -14.46
N LEU A 102 10.57 -15.19 -14.79
CA LEU A 102 11.10 -15.45 -16.12
C LEU A 102 11.70 -16.86 -16.14
N LYS A 103 12.07 -17.34 -17.33
CA LYS A 103 12.58 -18.71 -17.54
C LYS A 103 13.72 -19.09 -16.58
N ASP A 104 14.63 -18.16 -16.33
CA ASP A 104 15.86 -18.40 -15.55
C ASP A 104 15.96 -17.53 -14.28
N LYS A 105 14.93 -16.72 -13.98
CA LYS A 105 14.98 -15.75 -12.89
C LYS A 105 13.61 -15.55 -12.24
N THR A 106 13.57 -15.50 -10.92
CA THR A 106 12.43 -14.98 -10.18
C THR A 106 12.84 -13.73 -9.41
N GLU A 107 12.02 -12.69 -9.49
CA GLU A 107 12.19 -11.44 -8.75
C GLU A 107 11.00 -11.20 -7.85
N TYR A 108 11.27 -10.62 -6.69
CA TYR A 108 10.25 -10.26 -5.72
C TYR A 108 10.37 -8.78 -5.40
N GLU A 109 9.23 -8.13 -5.27
CA GLU A 109 9.13 -6.74 -4.86
C GLU A 109 8.00 -6.59 -3.84
N THR A 110 8.27 -5.89 -2.75
CA THR A 110 7.23 -5.49 -1.79
C THR A 110 7.11 -3.98 -1.80
N ARG A 111 5.89 -3.46 -1.91
CA ARG A 111 5.59 -2.03 -1.88
C ARG A 111 4.47 -1.76 -0.88
N TYR A 112 4.56 -0.61 -0.22
CA TYR A 112 3.57 -0.17 0.76
C TYR A 112 2.90 1.12 0.32
N TYR A 113 1.64 1.29 0.71
CA TYR A 113 0.83 2.44 0.32
C TYR A 113 -0.07 2.89 1.47
N ILE A 114 -0.46 4.16 1.41
CA ILE A 114 -1.49 4.78 2.26
C ILE A 114 -2.60 5.35 1.39
N SER A 115 -3.81 5.47 1.95
CA SER A 115 -4.96 5.92 1.17
C SER A 115 -6.16 6.44 1.93
N SER A 116 -6.94 7.25 1.22
CA SER A 116 -8.26 7.69 1.63
C SER A 116 -9.44 6.80 1.22
N LEU A 117 -9.17 5.68 0.54
CA LEU A 117 -10.17 4.69 0.19
C LEU A 117 -10.41 3.70 1.34
N ARG A 118 -11.67 3.60 1.79
CA ARG A 118 -12.14 2.48 2.62
C ARG A 118 -12.47 1.24 1.80
N GLU A 119 -12.86 1.42 0.53
CA GLU A 119 -13.32 0.31 -0.31
C GLU A 119 -12.14 -0.43 -0.94
N HIS A 120 -11.78 -1.54 -0.30
CA HIS A 120 -10.71 -2.46 -0.71
C HIS A 120 -10.78 -2.97 -2.17
N PRO A 121 -11.96 -3.16 -2.82
CA PRO A 121 -12.00 -3.59 -4.22
C PRO A 121 -11.51 -2.52 -5.20
N LYS A 122 -11.84 -1.24 -4.95
CA LYS A 122 -11.36 -0.11 -5.75
C LYS A 122 -9.85 0.06 -5.59
N PHE A 123 -9.35 -0.22 -4.39
CA PHE A 123 -7.93 -0.18 -4.08
C PHE A 123 -7.11 -1.10 -4.99
N ALA A 124 -7.51 -2.37 -5.09
CA ALA A 124 -6.84 -3.37 -5.92
C ALA A 124 -6.80 -2.98 -7.40
N VAL A 125 -7.86 -2.34 -7.91
CA VAL A 125 -7.90 -1.82 -9.29
C VAL A 125 -6.96 -0.62 -9.46
N SER A 126 -6.95 0.33 -8.53
CA SER A 126 -6.14 1.56 -8.61
C SER A 126 -4.64 1.33 -8.56
N ILE A 127 -4.18 0.26 -7.89
CA ILE A 127 -2.75 -0.11 -7.82
C ILE A 127 -2.31 -1.06 -8.96
N ASN A 128 -3.25 -1.51 -9.78
CA ASN A 128 -2.98 -2.41 -10.90
C ASN A 128 -2.78 -1.69 -12.24
N ALA A 129 -3.00 -0.37 -12.28
CA ALA A 129 -2.83 0.49 -13.46
C ALA A 129 -1.38 0.95 -13.66
#